data_AF-A0A843KSM2-F1
#
_entry.id   AF-A0A843KSM2-F1
#
_cell.length_a   1.000
_cell.length_b   1.000
_cell.length_c   1.000
_cell.angle_alpha   90.00
_cell.angle_beta   90.00
_cell.angle_gamma   90.00
#
_symmetry.space_group_name_H-M   'P 1'
#
loop_
_entity.id
_entity.type
_entity.pdbx_description
1 polymer ?
#
loop_
_entity_poly.entity_id
_entity_poly.type
_entity_poly.pdbx_seq_one_letter_code
_entity_poly.pdbx_strand_id
1 'polypeptide(L)' 'MPDKERPVYDRVRCSHCEGAGCLYCDKTGYVLVRSPATICRHCEGECCIYCGFTGWAGLKGKYDE' A
#
# COMPACT_ATOMS: atom_id res chain seq x y z
N MET A 1 6.71 3.19 29.95
CA MET A 1 7.29 4.16 29.01
C MET A 1 6.60 3.89 27.68
N PRO A 2 6.01 4.87 26.97
CA PRO A 2 5.14 4.53 25.85
C PRO A 2 6.00 3.98 24.71
N ASP A 3 5.89 2.67 24.52
CA ASP A 3 6.33 1.93 23.36
C ASP A 3 5.57 2.51 22.17
N LYS A 4 6.12 3.57 21.57
CA LYS A 4 5.68 4.08 20.28
C LYS A 4 6.05 3.01 19.26
N GLU A 5 5.26 1.94 19.19
CA GLU A 5 5.19 1.03 18.06
C GLU A 5 4.86 1.89 16.85
N ARG A 6 5.91 2.36 16.18
CA ARG A 6 5.78 2.98 14.87
C ARG A 6 5.23 1.87 14.00
N PRO A 7 4.02 1.98 13.44
CA PRO A 7 3.58 1.02 12.46
C PRO A 7 4.65 0.99 11.37
N VAL A 8 5.39 -0.11 11.30
CA VAL A 8 6.47 -0.29 10.32
C VAL A 8 5.73 -0.40 9.00
N TYR A 9 5.81 0.66 8.22
CA TYR A 9 5.21 0.73 6.90
C TYR A 9 6.30 0.48 5.88
N ASP A 10 6.17 -0.58 5.10
CA ASP A 10 7.02 -0.84 3.96
C ASP A 10 6.59 0.02 2.78
N ARG A 11 7.59 0.64 2.13
CA ARG A 11 7.37 1.35 0.88
C ARG A 11 7.51 0.36 -0.27
N VAL A 12 6.38 0.02 -0.89
CA VAL A 12 6.33 -0.90 -2.02
C VAL A 12 5.95 -0.17 -3.30
N ARG A 13 6.41 -0.71 -4.42
CA ARG A 13 6.07 -0.19 -5.75
C ARG A 13 4.62 -0.53 -6.05
N CYS A 14 3.87 0.44 -6.56
CA CYS A 14 2.49 0.19 -6.97
C CYS A 14 2.46 -0.83 -8.11
N SER A 15 1.74 -1.95 -7.94
CA SER A 15 1.70 -3.02 -8.95
C SER A 15 0.96 -2.61 -10.22
N HIS A 16 0.01 -1.68 -10.11
CA HIS A 16 -0.79 -1.22 -11.25
C HIS A 16 -0.01 -0.36 -12.24
N CYS A 17 0.85 0.53 -11.74
CA CYS A 17 1.65 1.41 -12.60
C CYS A 17 3.13 1.04 -12.63
N GLU A 18 3.51 0.00 -11.88
CA GLU A 18 4.88 -0.49 -11.77
C GLU A 18 5.91 0.63 -11.48
N GLY A 19 5.52 1.64 -10.69
CA GLY A 19 6.37 2.77 -10.36
C GLY A 19 6.26 3.98 -11.29
N ALA A 20 5.43 3.94 -12.34
CA ALA A 20 5.21 5.08 -13.24
C ALA A 20 4.43 6.24 -12.61
N GLY A 21 3.64 5.98 -11.58
CA GLY A 21 2.85 7.00 -10.88
C GLY A 21 1.42 7.15 -11.41
N CYS A 22 0.51 6.31 -10.93
CA CYS A 22 -0.93 6.43 -11.19
C CYS A 22 -1.66 7.28 -10.13
N LEU A 23 -2.92 7.62 -10.43
CA LEU A 23 -3.83 8.32 -9.50
C LEU A 23 -3.93 7.62 -8.13
N TYR A 24 -3.89 6.29 -8.11
CA TYR A 24 -4.05 5.47 -6.89
C TYR A 24 -2.86 5.51 -5.93
N CYS A 25 -1.67 5.83 -6.42
CA CYS A 25 -0.46 5.99 -5.61
C CYS A 25 -0.06 7.47 -5.47
N ASP A 26 -1.04 8.38 -5.60
CA ASP A 26 -0.82 9.83 -5.58
C ASP A 26 0.24 10.29 -6.61
N LYS A 27 0.32 9.62 -7.76
CA LYS A 27 1.33 9.84 -8.82
C LYS A 27 2.78 9.69 -8.35
N THR A 28 3.02 9.07 -7.20
CA THR A 28 4.37 8.87 -6.68
C THR A 28 5.03 7.60 -7.24
N GLY A 29 4.23 6.64 -7.71
CA GLY A 29 4.66 5.32 -8.16
C GLY A 29 4.80 4.29 -7.03
N TYR A 30 4.66 4.72 -5.77
CA TYR A 30 4.88 3.89 -4.59
C TYR A 30 3.73 4.04 -3.60
N VAL A 31 3.50 3.00 -2.82
CA VAL A 31 2.50 2.98 -1.76
C VAL A 31 3.13 2.50 -0.46
N LEU A 32 2.63 3.01 0.65
CA LEU A 32 3.04 2.56 1.98
C LEU A 32 2.06 1.50 2.44
N VAL A 33 2.56 0.34 2.85
CA VAL A 33 1.74 -0.79 3.30
C VAL A 33 2.27 -1.27 4.64
N ARG A 34 1.40 -1.81 5.52
CA ARG A 34 1.85 -2.36 6.80
C ARG A 34 2.83 -3.50 6.55
N SER A 35 3.94 -3.51 7.28
CA SER A 35 4.89 -4.62 7.30
C SER A 35 4.28 -5.84 8.00
N PRO A 36 4.51 -7.06 7.49
CA PRO A 36 5.18 -7.36 6.23
C PRO A 36 4.30 -7.00 5.03
N ALA A 37 4.90 -6.40 4.00
CA ALA A 37 4.21 -6.05 2.77
C ALA A 37 3.51 -7.28 2.17
N THR A 38 2.17 -7.24 2.19
CA THR A 38 1.35 -8.37 1.76
C THR A 38 0.55 -7.97 0.52
N ILE A 39 0.51 -8.84 -0.49
CA ILE A 39 -0.35 -8.64 -1.67
C ILE A 39 -1.82 -8.72 -1.27
N CYS A 40 -2.68 -8.06 -2.05
CA CYS A 40 -4.12 -8.14 -1.82
C CYS A 40 -4.61 -9.59 -1.92
N ARG A 41 -5.18 -10.14 -0.84
CA ARG A 41 -5.71 -11.52 -0.84
C ARG A 41 -6.96 -11.70 -1.70
N HIS A 42 -7.67 -10.62 -2.01
CA HIS A 42 -8.90 -10.67 -2.81
C HIS A 42 -8.64 -10.81 -4.31
N CYS A 43 -7.54 -10.25 -4.80
CA CYS A 43 -7.20 -10.23 -6.22
C CYS A 43 -5.78 -10.73 -6.49
N GLU A 44 -5.09 -11.22 -5.47
CA GLU A 44 -3.73 -11.78 -5.56
C GLU A 44 -2.71 -10.87 -6.27
N GLY A 45 -2.89 -9.55 -6.19
CA GLY A 45 -2.05 -8.57 -6.87
C GLY A 45 -2.59 -8.02 -8.20
N GLU A 46 -3.71 -8.53 -8.72
CA GLU A 46 -4.36 -8.05 -9.96
C GLU A 46 -5.05 -6.68 -9.85
N CYS A 47 -4.81 -5.93 -8.78
CA CYS A 47 -5.30 -4.55 -8.60
C CYS A 47 -6.85 -4.43 -8.63
N CYS A 48 -7.52 -4.81 -7.54
CA CYS A 48 -8.98 -4.62 -7.38
C CYS A 48 -9.37 -3.38 -6.57
N ILE A 49 -10.68 -3.09 -6.53
CA ILE A 49 -11.27 -2.01 -5.71
C ILE A 49 -10.90 -2.07 -4.22
N TYR A 50 -10.72 -3.28 -3.66
CA TYR A 50 -10.41 -3.48 -2.24
C TYR A 50 -8.98 -3.06 -1.86
N CYS A 51 -8.06 -3.11 -2.82
CA CYS A 51 -6.68 -2.62 -2.65
C CYS A 51 -6.48 -1.23 -3.25
N GLY A 52 -7.56 -0.49 -3.55
CA GLY A 52 -7.51 0.79 -4.22
C GLY A 52 -6.77 0.74 -5.55
N PHE A 53 -6.84 -0.38 -6.27
CA PHE A 53 -6.09 -0.64 -7.52
C PHE A 53 -4.57 -0.53 -7.37
N THR A 54 -4.01 -0.74 -6.18
CA THR A 54 -2.55 -0.71 -5.98
C THR A 54 -1.91 -2.10 -6.02
N GLY A 55 -2.71 -3.15 -5.84
CA GLY A 55 -2.28 -4.55 -5.73
C GLY A 55 -1.89 -4.99 -4.31
N TRP A 56 -1.85 -4.07 -3.35
CA TRP A 56 -1.33 -4.34 -2.01
C TRP A 56 -2.40 -4.29 -0.92
N ALA A 57 -2.24 -5.15 0.10
CA ALA A 57 -3.04 -5.12 1.32
C ALA A 57 -2.43 -4.19 2.37
N GLY A 58 -3.25 -3.70 3.29
CA GLY A 58 -2.77 -2.92 4.43
C GLY A 58 -2.16 -1.57 4.05
N LEU A 59 -2.65 -0.95 2.97
CA LEU A 59 -2.25 0.40 2.56
C LEU A 59 -2.42 1.36 3.73
N LYS A 60 -1.42 2.20 3.96
CA LYS A 60 -1.51 3.30 4.90
C LYS A 60 -2.56 4.27 4.40
N GLY A 61 -3.74 4.25 5.02
CA GLY A 61 -4.74 5.28 4.81
C GLY A 61 -4.18 6.63 5.24
N LYS A 62 -4.52 7.71 4.53
CA LYS A 62 -4.21 9.09 4.96
C LYS A 62 -4.83 9.45 6.33
N TYR A 63 -5.66 8.57 6.89
CA TYR A 63 -6.37 8.71 8.16
C TYR A 63 -5.97 7.63 9.20
N ASP A 64 -4.90 6.86 8.98
CA ASP A 64 -4.33 6.00 10.04
C ASP A 64 -3.52 6.93 10.97
N GLU A 65 -4.17 7.35 12.06
CA GLU A 65 -3.68 8.28 13.10
C GLU A 65 -2.44 7.75 13.85
#